data_AF-A0A2S4S3P0-F1
#
_entry.id   AF-A0A2S4S3P0-F1
#
_cell.length_a   1.000
_cell.length_b   1.000
_cell.length_c   1.000
_cell.angle_alpha   90.00
_cell.angle_beta   90.00
_cell.angle_gamma   90.00
#
_symmetry.space_group_name_H-M   'P 1'
#
loop_
_entity.id
_entity.type
_entity.pdbx_description
1 polymer ?
#
loop_
_entity_poly.entity_id
_entity_poly.type
_entity_poly.pdbx_seq_one_letter_code
_entity_poly.pdbx_strand_id
1 'polypeptide(L)'
;MVRRNYFIKINSLLLSFFSLSILTGCPGPGDRMRFEETAQASRKGNNVCVNISNAQNYQPVDMGINLRGTLSKEKDFDFSPGLKVIDGELCIPPSYYHFENGNKYIVEFVLHSILDNKEARSFVVGVGVNNNQVYNFPLTEREFARPYGVIRVSE
;
A
#
# COMPACT_ATOMS: atom_id res chain seq x y z
N MET A 1 -53.70 -22.51 -29.90
CA MET A 1 -53.31 -21.34 -29.06
C MET A 1 -52.33 -21.79 -27.97
N VAL A 2 -51.06 -22.12 -28.29
CA VAL A 2 -50.04 -22.55 -27.27
C VAL A 2 -48.62 -22.03 -27.57
N ARG A 3 -48.39 -21.40 -28.73
CA ARG A 3 -47.03 -21.02 -29.20
C ARG A 3 -46.52 -19.66 -28.70
N ARG A 4 -47.40 -18.81 -28.15
CA ARG A 4 -47.09 -17.41 -27.81
C ARG A 4 -46.54 -17.23 -26.38
N ASN A 5 -46.80 -18.17 -25.47
CA ASN A 5 -46.34 -18.07 -24.08
C ASN A 5 -44.90 -18.59 -23.85
N TYR A 6 -44.38 -19.44 -24.74
CA TYR A 6 -43.01 -19.97 -24.63
C TYR A 6 -41.94 -18.95 -25.04
N PHE A 7 -42.21 -18.16 -26.08
CA PHE A 7 -41.28 -17.14 -26.59
C PHE A 7 -41.04 -15.99 -25.60
N ILE A 8 -42.08 -15.58 -24.86
CA ILE A 8 -41.98 -14.50 -23.86
C ILE A 8 -41.16 -14.95 -22.64
N LYS A 9 -41.30 -16.22 -22.21
CA LYS A 9 -40.52 -16.78 -21.09
C LYS A 9 -39.03 -16.91 -21.40
N ILE A 10 -38.66 -17.32 -22.62
CA ILE A 10 -37.26 -17.46 -23.05
C ILE A 10 -36.59 -16.09 -23.18
N ASN A 11 -37.31 -15.09 -23.69
CA ASN A 11 -36.78 -13.73 -23.85
C ASN A 11 -36.54 -13.04 -22.49
N SER A 12 -37.42 -13.26 -21.51
CA SER A 12 -37.26 -12.73 -20.14
C SER A 12 -36.09 -13.39 -19.39
N LEU A 13 -35.87 -14.70 -19.57
CA LEU A 13 -34.72 -15.39 -18.95
C LEU A 13 -33.37 -14.93 -19.51
N LEU A 14 -33.30 -14.64 -20.82
CA LEU A 14 -32.09 -14.14 -21.48
C LEU A 14 -31.76 -12.69 -21.08
N LEU A 15 -32.78 -11.82 -20.97
CA LEU A 15 -32.62 -10.43 -20.49
C LEU A 15 -32.15 -10.36 -19.02
N SER A 16 -32.62 -11.28 -18.18
CA SER A 16 -32.18 -11.41 -16.78
C SER A 16 -30.70 -11.81 -16.67
N PHE A 17 -30.21 -12.68 -17.56
CA PHE A 17 -28.82 -13.16 -17.53
C PHE A 17 -27.81 -12.08 -17.95
N PHE A 18 -28.17 -11.23 -18.92
CA PHE A 18 -27.32 -10.09 -19.33
C PHE A 18 -27.27 -8.97 -18.28
N SER A 19 -28.35 -8.74 -17.54
CA SER A 19 -28.40 -7.68 -16.52
C SER A 19 -27.62 -8.02 -15.24
N LEU A 20 -27.49 -9.31 -14.91
CA LEU A 20 -26.65 -9.78 -13.79
C LEU A 20 -25.14 -9.51 -14.02
N SER A 21 -24.67 -9.52 -15.27
CA SER A 21 -23.26 -9.29 -15.60
C SER A 21 -22.86 -7.82 -15.53
N ILE A 22 -23.81 -6.88 -15.66
CA ILE A 22 -23.56 -5.43 -15.55
C ILE A 22 -23.62 -4.99 -14.09
N LEU A 23 -24.40 -5.69 -13.25
CA LEU A 23 -24.54 -5.36 -11.82
C LEU A 23 -23.32 -5.78 -10.99
N THR A 24 -22.48 -6.69 -11.49
CA THR A 24 -21.23 -7.08 -10.85
C THR A 24 -20.08 -6.45 -11.62
N GLY A 25 -19.68 -5.23 -11.22
CA GLY A 25 -18.45 -4.62 -11.73
C GLY A 25 -17.28 -5.56 -11.48
N CYS A 26 -16.45 -5.82 -12.49
CA CYS A 26 -15.24 -6.61 -12.31
C CYS A 26 -14.24 -5.74 -11.56
N PRO A 27 -13.84 -6.08 -10.31
CA PRO A 27 -12.94 -5.25 -9.54
C PRO A 27 -11.62 -5.10 -10.30
N GLY A 28 -11.24 -3.86 -10.57
CA GLY A 28 -9.96 -3.53 -11.19
C GLY A 28 -8.80 -3.87 -10.25
N PRO A 29 -7.55 -3.87 -10.76
CA PRO A 29 -6.36 -4.10 -9.93
C PRO A 29 -6.23 -3.16 -8.71
N GLY A 30 -6.83 -1.97 -8.78
CA GLY A 30 -6.88 -1.00 -7.67
C GLY A 30 -8.02 -1.22 -6.67
N ASP A 31 -9.03 -2.03 -6.99
CA ASP A 31 -10.18 -2.30 -6.12
C ASP A 31 -9.89 -3.41 -5.10
N ARG A 32 -8.75 -4.09 -5.24
CA ARG A 32 -8.30 -5.14 -4.32
C ARG A 32 -7.58 -4.51 -3.14
N MET A 33 -8.20 -4.58 -1.96
CA MET A 33 -7.51 -4.25 -0.70
C MET A 33 -6.27 -5.14 -0.56
N ARG A 34 -5.09 -4.52 -0.52
CA ARG A 34 -3.83 -5.19 -0.27
C ARG A 34 -3.46 -4.99 1.18
N PHE A 35 -3.04 -6.07 1.84
CA PHE A 35 -2.44 -5.93 3.15
C PHE A 35 -1.09 -5.28 3.01
N GLU A 36 -0.86 -4.33 3.90
CA GLU A 36 0.40 -3.65 3.97
C GLU A 36 1.38 -4.52 4.77
N GLU A 37 2.66 -4.35 4.49
CA GLU A 37 3.78 -4.94 5.21
C GLU A 37 4.44 -3.88 6.10
N THR A 38 5.11 -4.30 7.16
CA THR A 38 5.91 -3.39 7.99
C THR A 38 7.37 -3.83 8.01
N ALA A 39 8.24 -2.87 8.26
CA ALA A 39 9.68 -3.03 8.13
C ALA A 39 10.41 -2.18 9.17
N GLN A 40 11.68 -2.49 9.41
CA GLN A 40 12.53 -1.71 10.31
C GLN A 40 13.18 -0.56 9.54
N ALA A 41 13.23 0.61 10.16
CA ALA A 41 13.89 1.79 9.65
C ALA A 41 15.16 2.05 10.47
N SER A 42 16.21 2.48 9.80
CA SER A 42 17.49 2.81 10.45
C SER A 42 18.16 3.99 9.78
N ARG A 43 19.10 4.61 10.49
CA ARG A 43 19.95 5.66 9.93
C ARG A 43 21.15 4.99 9.24
N LYS A 44 21.42 5.35 7.98
CA LYS A 44 22.67 5.03 7.28
C LYS A 44 23.31 6.29 6.70
N GLY A 45 24.35 6.77 7.37
CA GLY A 45 24.88 8.11 7.09
C GLY A 45 23.81 9.16 7.33
N ASN A 46 23.50 9.96 6.30
CA ASN A 46 22.43 10.96 6.36
C ASN A 46 21.06 10.45 5.91
N ASN A 47 21.00 9.22 5.39
CA ASN A 47 19.77 8.64 4.85
C ASN A 47 18.97 7.93 5.95
N VAL A 48 17.66 7.90 5.77
CA VAL A 48 16.78 6.98 6.50
C VAL A 48 16.48 5.81 5.59
N CYS A 49 16.83 4.60 6.00
CA CYS A 49 16.69 3.40 5.17
C CYS A 49 15.71 2.42 5.80
N VAL A 50 14.80 1.90 4.98
CA VAL A 50 13.84 0.85 5.35
C VAL A 50 14.32 -0.49 4.81
N ASN A 51 14.41 -1.50 5.67
CA ASN A 51 14.82 -2.84 5.28
C ASN A 51 13.64 -3.63 4.68
N ILE A 52 13.80 -4.11 3.45
CA ILE A 52 12.77 -4.81 2.69
C ILE A 52 13.23 -6.25 2.47
N SER A 53 12.48 -7.18 3.05
CA SER A 53 12.67 -8.61 2.80
C SER A 53 12.29 -8.95 1.35
N ASN A 54 13.04 -9.86 0.72
CA ASN A 54 12.75 -10.35 -0.64
C ASN A 54 12.55 -9.23 -1.69
N ALA A 55 13.36 -8.17 -1.62
CA ALA A 55 13.17 -6.98 -2.44
C ALA A 55 13.69 -7.10 -3.88
N GLN A 56 14.15 -8.27 -4.30
CA GLN A 56 14.74 -8.47 -5.62
C GLN A 56 13.71 -8.15 -6.71
N ASN A 57 14.15 -7.29 -7.63
CA ASN A 57 13.37 -6.81 -8.77
C ASN A 57 12.14 -5.99 -8.36
N TYR A 58 12.15 -5.31 -7.23
CA TYR A 58 11.11 -4.37 -6.85
C TYR A 58 11.61 -2.92 -6.96
N GLN A 59 10.74 -2.01 -7.38
CA GLN A 59 11.00 -0.57 -7.42
C GLN A 59 9.84 0.19 -6.79
N PRO A 60 10.11 1.30 -6.07
CA PRO A 60 9.07 2.14 -5.54
C PRO A 60 8.37 2.88 -6.67
N VAL A 61 7.04 2.86 -6.64
CA VAL A 61 6.18 3.56 -7.61
C VAL A 61 5.30 4.61 -6.95
N ASP A 62 5.20 4.58 -5.63
CA ASP A 62 4.43 5.53 -4.83
C ASP A 62 5.09 5.65 -3.45
N MET A 63 5.10 6.85 -2.89
CA MET A 63 5.63 7.14 -1.58
C MET A 63 4.89 8.30 -0.90
N GLY A 64 4.42 8.07 0.32
CA GLY A 64 3.94 9.10 1.24
C GLY A 64 4.84 9.20 2.47
N ILE A 65 5.25 10.41 2.83
CA ILE A 65 5.98 10.67 4.09
C ILE A 65 5.26 11.79 4.83
N ASN A 66 4.50 11.42 5.84
CA ASN A 66 3.62 12.34 6.55
C ASN A 66 3.90 12.31 8.05
N LEU A 67 3.66 13.42 8.75
CA LEU A 67 3.71 13.43 10.21
C LEU A 67 2.66 12.47 10.78
N ARG A 68 2.96 11.87 11.93
CA ARG A 68 1.97 11.05 12.62
C ARG A 68 0.76 11.89 13.00
N GLY A 69 -0.43 11.43 12.63
CA GLY A 69 -1.69 12.12 12.89
C GLY A 69 -2.13 13.07 11.78
N THR A 70 -1.38 13.22 10.69
CA THR A 70 -1.85 13.91 9.48
C THR A 70 -3.17 13.28 9.01
N LEU A 71 -4.18 14.12 8.77
CA LEU A 71 -5.49 13.66 8.32
C LEU A 71 -5.37 13.01 6.94
N SER A 72 -6.17 11.97 6.70
CA SER A 72 -6.12 11.20 5.44
C SER A 72 -6.24 12.07 4.17
N LYS A 73 -7.00 13.17 4.22
CA LYS A 73 -7.17 14.11 3.10
C LYS A 73 -5.99 15.10 2.91
N GLU A 74 -5.14 15.23 3.92
CA GLU A 74 -4.00 16.16 3.95
C GLU A 74 -2.67 15.43 3.72
N LYS A 75 -2.71 14.10 3.62
CA LYS A 75 -1.52 13.31 3.30
C LYS A 75 -1.02 13.67 1.90
N ASP A 76 0.28 13.87 1.80
CA ASP A 76 0.96 14.06 0.54
C ASP A 76 1.56 12.74 0.04
N PHE A 77 1.47 12.53 -1.26
CA PHE A 77 1.93 11.32 -1.95
C PHE A 77 2.65 11.68 -3.24
N ASP A 78 3.85 11.12 -3.39
CA ASP A 78 4.65 11.18 -4.58
C ASP A 78 4.49 9.88 -5.37
N PHE A 79 3.73 9.95 -6.46
CA PHE A 79 3.45 8.83 -7.37
C PHE A 79 4.58 8.53 -8.37
N SER A 80 5.75 9.17 -8.20
CA SER A 80 6.94 8.89 -9.01
C SER A 80 8.21 9.22 -8.25
N PRO A 81 8.52 8.51 -7.14
CA PRO A 81 9.56 8.91 -6.20
C PRO A 81 10.98 8.89 -6.78
N GLY A 82 11.21 8.19 -7.89
CA GLY A 82 12.54 8.06 -8.51
C GLY A 82 13.60 7.38 -7.62
N LEU A 83 13.21 6.94 -6.42
CA LEU A 83 14.02 6.17 -5.50
C LEU A 83 14.20 4.74 -6.02
N LYS A 84 15.16 4.01 -5.44
CA LYS A 84 15.43 2.63 -5.79
C LYS A 84 15.58 1.78 -4.54
N VAL A 85 15.18 0.52 -4.66
CA VAL A 85 15.58 -0.49 -3.69
C VAL A 85 16.95 -1.04 -4.10
N ILE A 86 17.94 -0.91 -3.22
CA ILE A 86 19.32 -1.35 -3.45
C ILE A 86 19.71 -2.24 -2.26
N ASP A 87 20.24 -3.43 -2.54
CA ASP A 87 20.69 -4.39 -1.51
C ASP A 87 19.64 -4.70 -0.42
N GLY A 88 18.37 -4.73 -0.81
CA GLY A 88 17.26 -5.01 0.12
C GLY A 88 16.83 -3.81 0.95
N GLU A 89 17.24 -2.58 0.59
CA GLU A 89 16.90 -1.37 1.34
C GLU A 89 16.36 -0.26 0.44
N LEU A 90 15.32 0.41 0.92
CA LEU A 90 14.84 1.66 0.35
C LEU A 90 15.40 2.80 1.21
N CYS A 91 16.40 3.49 0.69
CA CYS A 91 17.03 4.62 1.37
C CYS A 91 16.48 5.95 0.86
N ILE A 92 16.09 6.79 1.81
CA ILE A 92 15.49 8.10 1.60
C ILE A 92 16.56 9.15 1.91
N PRO A 93 17.13 9.81 0.89
CA PRO A 93 18.13 10.84 1.10
C PRO A 93 17.48 12.15 1.56
N PRO A 94 18.22 13.05 2.26
CA PRO A 94 17.73 14.37 2.63
C PRO A 94 17.33 15.25 1.44
N SER A 95 17.87 14.98 0.24
CA SER A 95 17.48 15.66 -1.00
C SER A 95 16.08 15.28 -1.49
N TYR A 96 15.56 14.14 -1.03
CA TYR A 96 14.20 13.69 -1.30
C TYR A 96 13.26 14.12 -0.16
N TYR A 97 13.64 13.82 1.09
CA TYR A 97 12.85 14.23 2.26
C TYR A 97 13.73 14.49 3.48
N HIS A 98 13.49 15.60 4.16
CA HIS A 98 14.20 15.96 5.39
C HIS A 98 13.42 15.54 6.63
N PHE A 99 13.89 14.49 7.32
CA PHE A 99 13.33 14.07 8.59
C PHE A 99 13.85 14.95 9.74
N GLU A 100 12.96 15.76 10.30
CA GLU A 100 13.28 16.66 11.41
C GLU A 100 13.39 15.90 12.73
N ASN A 101 14.32 16.36 13.57
CA ASN A 101 14.54 15.77 14.89
C ASN A 101 13.39 16.10 15.85
N GLY A 102 12.95 15.12 16.63
CA GLY A 102 11.83 15.23 17.57
C GLY A 102 10.49 14.77 16.98
N ASN A 103 10.44 14.50 15.67
CA ASN A 103 9.21 14.15 14.98
C ASN A 103 9.02 12.65 14.80
N LYS A 104 7.77 12.27 14.54
CA LYS A 104 7.34 10.92 14.18
C LYS A 104 6.60 10.98 12.84
N TYR A 105 6.98 10.11 11.94
CA TYR A 105 6.48 10.04 10.58
C TYR A 105 5.83 8.69 10.31
N ILE A 106 4.81 8.70 9.47
CA ILE A 106 4.24 7.52 8.82
C ILE A 106 4.78 7.53 7.40
N VAL A 107 5.60 6.53 7.08
CA VAL A 107 6.21 6.34 5.77
C VAL A 107 5.45 5.21 5.08
N GLU A 108 4.70 5.56 4.03
CA GLU A 108 3.89 4.67 3.21
C GLU A 108 4.57 4.55 1.85
N PHE A 109 4.70 3.34 1.29
CA PHE A 109 5.22 3.20 -0.07
C PHE A 109 4.73 1.92 -0.75
N VAL A 110 4.64 1.95 -2.08
CA VAL A 110 4.27 0.79 -2.90
C VAL A 110 5.44 0.40 -3.76
N LEU A 111 5.74 -0.90 -3.77
CA LEU A 111 6.74 -1.51 -4.63
C LEU A 111 6.06 -2.31 -5.74
N HIS A 112 6.40 -2.02 -6.98
CA HIS A 112 6.06 -2.87 -8.13
C HIS A 112 7.25 -3.71 -8.53
N SER A 113 6.97 -4.95 -8.92
CA SER A 113 7.99 -5.80 -9.51
C SER A 113 8.32 -5.30 -10.92
N ILE A 114 9.60 -5.19 -11.21
CA ILE A 114 10.14 -4.94 -12.55
C ILE A 114 9.82 -6.13 -13.47
N LEU A 115 9.66 -7.32 -12.90
CA LEU A 115 9.17 -8.50 -13.59
C LEU A 115 7.64 -8.52 -13.43
N ASP A 116 6.87 -8.42 -14.53
CA ASP A 116 5.39 -8.32 -14.56
C ASP A 116 4.62 -9.54 -13.99
N ASN A 117 5.30 -10.46 -13.30
CA ASN A 117 4.73 -11.68 -12.77
C ASN A 117 4.57 -11.71 -11.24
N LYS A 118 5.04 -10.69 -10.52
CA LYS A 118 4.87 -10.62 -9.06
C LYS A 118 3.91 -9.51 -8.66
N GLU A 119 3.15 -9.77 -7.60
CA GLU A 119 2.23 -8.79 -7.05
C GLU A 119 2.97 -7.58 -6.47
N ALA A 120 2.31 -6.43 -6.56
CA ALA A 120 2.72 -5.21 -5.88
C ALA A 120 2.68 -5.40 -4.36
N ARG A 121 3.62 -4.77 -3.65
CA ARG A 121 3.74 -4.85 -2.20
C ARG A 121 3.60 -3.45 -1.61
N SER A 122 2.69 -3.28 -0.66
CA SER A 122 2.49 -2.01 0.04
C SER A 122 3.16 -2.08 1.40
N PHE A 123 3.78 -1.00 1.85
CA PHE A 123 4.46 -0.91 3.13
C PHE A 123 3.99 0.30 3.92
N VAL A 124 3.91 0.14 5.25
CA VAL A 124 3.81 1.26 6.19
C VAL A 124 4.78 1.08 7.34
N VAL A 125 5.54 2.13 7.59
CA VAL A 125 6.61 2.16 8.59
C VAL A 125 6.47 3.39 9.47
N GLY A 126 6.38 3.17 10.78
CA GLY A 126 6.47 4.24 11.77
C GLY A 126 7.94 4.62 11.97
N VAL A 127 8.33 5.82 11.55
CA VAL A 127 9.70 6.32 11.63
C VAL A 127 9.77 7.49 12.60
N GLY A 128 10.38 7.28 13.77
CA GLY A 128 10.70 8.34 14.71
C GLY A 128 12.14 8.82 14.53
N VAL A 129 12.37 10.13 14.66
CA VAL A 129 13.71 10.71 14.71
C VAL A 129 13.88 11.45 16.02
N ASN A 130 14.88 11.06 16.82
CA ASN A 130 15.23 11.75 18.06
C ASN A 130 16.73 11.67 18.33
N ASN A 131 17.34 12.76 18.79
CA ASN A 131 18.79 12.92 18.93
C ASN A 131 19.59 12.39 17.73
N ASN A 132 19.12 12.71 16.52
CA ASN A 132 19.64 12.21 15.25
C ASN A 132 19.63 10.68 15.07
N GLN A 133 19.00 9.92 15.96
CA GLN A 133 18.77 8.49 15.81
C GLN A 133 17.40 8.24 15.16
N VAL A 134 17.33 7.19 14.36
CA VAL A 134 16.08 6.69 13.77
C VAL A 134 15.63 5.49 14.60
N TYR A 135 14.35 5.44 14.94
CA TYR A 135 13.75 4.32 15.65
C TYR A 135 12.34 4.04 15.12
N ASN A 136 11.92 2.78 15.22
CA ASN A 136 10.56 2.37 14.90
C ASN A 136 9.64 2.55 16.10
N PHE A 137 8.38 2.87 15.84
CA PHE A 137 7.34 2.90 16.87
C PHE A 137 6.11 2.09 16.42
N PRO A 138 5.28 1.60 17.35
CA PRO A 138 4.11 0.82 17.00
C PRO A 138 3.06 1.67 16.26
N LEU A 139 2.62 1.16 15.12
CA LEU A 139 1.48 1.67 14.36
C LEU A 139 0.17 1.27 15.06
N THR A 140 -0.84 2.12 14.98
CA THR A 140 -2.20 1.83 15.42
C THR A 140 -2.98 1.11 14.32
N GLU A 141 -4.10 0.49 14.70
CA GLU A 141 -5.05 -0.16 13.78
C GLU A 141 -5.59 0.74 12.67
N ARG A 142 -5.55 2.05 12.85
CA ARG A 142 -6.02 3.03 11.87
C ARG A 142 -4.91 3.51 10.94
N GLU A 143 -3.66 3.20 11.26
CA GLU A 143 -2.48 3.62 10.50
C GLU A 143 -2.01 2.54 9.53
N PHE A 144 -2.58 1.33 9.54
CA PHE A 144 -2.09 0.19 8.76
C PHE A 144 -3.15 -0.87 8.49
N ALA A 145 -3.29 -1.29 7.22
CA ALA A 145 -4.16 -2.36 6.80
C ALA A 145 -3.49 -3.73 6.99
N ARG A 146 -3.73 -4.39 8.14
CA ARG A 146 -3.21 -5.73 8.43
C ARG A 146 -4.19 -6.87 8.06
N PRO A 147 -3.68 -8.09 7.80
CA PRO A 147 -4.53 -9.29 7.72
C PRO A 147 -5.30 -9.49 9.03
N TYR A 148 -6.62 -9.71 8.94
CA TYR A 148 -7.43 -10.06 10.11
C TYR A 148 -6.84 -11.29 10.82
N GLY A 149 -6.56 -11.17 12.12
CA GLY A 149 -6.05 -12.27 12.96
C GLY A 149 -4.58 -12.15 13.38
N VAL A 150 -3.80 -11.20 12.86
CA VAL A 150 -2.43 -10.93 13.35
C VAL A 150 -2.47 -9.87 14.47
N ILE A 151 -3.08 -10.22 15.61
CA ILE A 151 -2.99 -9.41 16.82
C ILE A 151 -1.65 -9.75 17.48
N ARG A 152 -0.62 -8.92 17.28
CA ARG A 152 0.48 -8.88 18.24
C ARG A 152 0.07 -7.95 19.37
N VAL A 153 -0.39 -8.53 20.47
CA VAL A 153 -0.48 -7.83 21.76
C VAL A 153 0.95 -7.44 22.12
N SER A 154 1.29 -6.15 22.12
CA SER A 154 2.51 -5.70 22.77
C SER A 154 2.26 -5.73 24.28
N GLU A 155 3.10 -6.47 24.99
CA GLU A 155 3.26 -6.40 26.45
C GLU A 155 3.73 -5.00 26.88
#